data_AF-A0A7X8ZNL8-F1
#
_entry.id   AF-A0A7X8ZNL8-F1
#
_cell.length_a   1.000
_cell.length_b   1.000
_cell.length_c   1.000
_cell.angle_alpha   90.00
_cell.angle_beta   90.00
_cell.angle_gamma   90.00
#
_symmetry.space_group_name_H-M   'P 1'
#
loop_
_entity.id
_entity.type
_entity.pdbx_description
1 polymer ?
#
loop_
_entity_poly.entity_id
_entity_poly.type
_entity_poly.pdbx_seq_one_letter_code
_entity_poly.pdbx_strand_id
1 'polypeptide(L)'
;LDTLKLWGADAIRDCDGTDFPQSLKDADAKIYATYYTTRKDNAWAKKNPDEVQQMYLMTPFYTATENKLEINLMKGLYPDMLKVNPKDKERWWEVIDRTTGEVIEPSSWTYNDESGLITIDNTKAFHEYTVSFLAFIIWDPVHMYNAVVNEWKDVEHQITFDCRQPKTKAHMMERLKAFCETHDYVDVIRFTTFFHQFTLVFDEKAREKFVDWYGYSASVSPYILDQFEKEVGYKFRAEYIIDQGYHNNQYRIPSKEFKDFMAFQTREVAKLAKQVVDLTHKCGKEAMMFLGDHWIGTEPYLDDFKSIGLDAVVGSVGNGSTLRLISDIEGVKYTEGRFLPYFFPDTFHEGGDPVKEAKINWVTARRAILRKPIDRIGYGGYLKLALDFPEFIDYIKSVCDEFRTLYENAKGTTPFCFKTVAVLNCWGRSRSWGAHMVHHALYQKQNYSYAGVIEALSGAPFDVKFISFDDIKKDKSILDNIDVLINVGDADTAHTGGEEWTDPVI
;
A
#
# COMPACT_ATOMS: atom_id res chain seq x y z
N LEU A 1 -26.44 15.34 9.22
CA LEU A 1 -27.28 14.97 10.38
C LEU A 1 -28.40 14.01 9.98
N ASP A 2 -29.19 14.32 8.95
CA ASP A 2 -30.26 13.41 8.49
C ASP A 2 -29.75 12.03 8.09
N THR A 3 -28.69 11.95 7.27
CA THR A 3 -28.07 10.67 6.89
C THR A 3 -27.49 9.93 8.10
N LEU A 4 -26.91 10.65 9.06
CA LEU A 4 -26.37 10.06 10.30
C LEU A 4 -27.49 9.33 11.05
N LYS A 5 -28.64 9.98 11.21
CA LYS A 5 -29.83 9.38 11.81
C LYS A 5 -30.40 8.23 10.97
N LEU A 6 -30.48 8.40 9.65
CA LEU A 6 -31.05 7.42 8.72
C LEU A 6 -30.29 6.10 8.73
N TRP A 7 -28.95 6.17 8.66
CA TRP A 7 -28.09 4.99 8.65
C TRP A 7 -27.75 4.47 10.04
N GLY A 8 -28.06 5.23 11.10
CA GLY A 8 -27.69 4.92 12.47
C GLY A 8 -26.18 4.96 12.66
N ALA A 9 -25.53 5.99 12.10
CA ALA A 9 -24.09 6.20 12.22
C ALA A 9 -23.76 6.79 13.60
N ASP A 10 -22.73 6.25 14.23
CA ASP A 10 -22.17 6.63 15.53
C ASP A 10 -20.79 7.29 15.41
N ALA A 11 -20.31 7.49 14.18
CA ALA A 11 -19.10 8.24 13.88
C ALA A 11 -19.24 9.06 12.59
N ILE A 12 -18.52 10.18 12.51
CA ILE A 12 -18.45 11.07 11.35
C ILE A 12 -16.98 11.29 11.01
N ARG A 13 -16.64 11.15 9.73
CA ARG A 13 -15.32 11.53 9.22
C ARG A 13 -15.35 12.97 8.72
N ASP A 14 -14.48 13.80 9.28
CA ASP A 14 -14.22 15.18 8.86
C ASP A 14 -13.75 15.23 7.38
N CYS A 15 -14.13 16.29 6.68
CA CYS A 15 -13.72 16.54 5.31
C CYS A 15 -12.34 17.19 5.28
N ASP A 16 -11.46 16.67 4.41
CA ASP A 16 -10.08 17.12 4.34
C ASP A 16 -9.97 18.59 3.90
N GLY A 17 -9.55 19.48 4.81
CA GLY A 17 -9.17 20.87 4.45
C GLY A 17 -10.30 21.90 4.46
N THR A 18 -11.41 21.61 5.13
CA THR A 18 -12.48 22.58 5.42
C THR A 18 -12.70 22.72 6.91
N ASP A 19 -13.18 23.88 7.36
CA ASP A 19 -13.59 24.04 8.76
C ASP A 19 -14.74 23.07 9.08
N PHE A 20 -14.56 22.21 10.08
CA PHE A 20 -15.60 21.29 10.49
C PHE A 20 -16.79 22.05 11.10
N PRO A 21 -18.01 21.92 10.52
CA PRO A 21 -19.16 22.70 10.96
C PRO A 21 -19.48 22.49 12.44
N GLN A 22 -19.74 23.57 13.17
CA GLN A 22 -20.04 23.50 14.61
C GLN A 22 -21.20 22.54 14.92
N SER A 23 -22.25 22.53 14.08
CA SER A 23 -23.39 21.62 14.22
C SER A 23 -23.05 20.13 14.13
N LEU A 24 -21.90 19.77 13.56
CA LEU A 24 -21.43 18.38 13.50
C LEU A 24 -20.51 18.04 14.69
N LYS A 25 -19.86 19.03 15.31
CA LYS A 25 -19.08 18.84 16.55
C LYS A 25 -19.96 18.45 17.72
N ASP A 26 -21.18 19.00 17.74
CA ASP A 26 -22.16 18.76 18.81
C ASP A 26 -23.05 17.54 18.51
N ALA A 27 -22.76 16.78 17.45
CA ALA A 27 -23.48 15.54 17.14
C ALA A 27 -23.08 14.43 18.12
N ASP A 28 -24.04 13.57 18.51
CA ASP A 28 -23.79 12.39 19.35
C ASP A 28 -23.12 11.28 18.52
N ALA A 29 -21.89 11.53 18.08
CA ALA A 29 -21.08 10.64 17.25
C ALA A 29 -19.59 10.91 17.45
N LYS A 30 -18.77 9.86 17.37
CA LYS A 30 -17.30 10.02 17.35
C LYS A 30 -16.86 10.82 16.13
N ILE A 31 -15.90 11.72 16.30
CA ILE A 31 -15.35 12.52 15.20
C ILE A 31 -13.99 11.97 14.79
N TYR A 32 -13.90 11.53 13.53
CA TYR A 32 -12.66 11.07 12.92
C TYR A 32 -12.06 12.19 12.10
N ALA A 33 -10.79 12.50 12.30
CA ALA A 33 -10.06 13.40 11.41
C ALA A 33 -8.97 12.67 10.66
N THR A 34 -8.85 12.96 9.37
CA THR A 34 -7.81 12.37 8.54
C THR A 34 -6.51 13.11 8.74
N TYR A 35 -5.42 12.36 8.92
CA TYR A 35 -4.10 12.93 9.11
C TYR A 35 -3.10 12.34 8.12
N TYR A 36 -2.33 13.24 7.48
CA TYR A 36 -1.30 12.91 6.51
C TYR A 36 0.07 13.19 7.11
N THR A 37 0.84 12.13 7.37
CA THR A 37 2.16 12.20 7.99
C THR A 37 3.24 12.74 7.06
N THR A 38 3.12 12.54 5.74
CA THR A 38 4.20 12.76 4.76
C THR A 38 3.94 13.88 3.76
N ARG A 39 2.81 14.59 3.86
CA ARG A 39 2.44 15.68 2.92
C ARG A 39 1.63 16.81 3.57
N LYS A 40 0.98 17.64 2.73
CA LYS A 40 0.26 18.88 3.10
C LYS A 40 1.13 19.99 3.73
N ASP A 41 2.43 20.01 3.42
CA ASP A 41 3.33 21.12 3.80
C ASP A 41 4.45 21.29 2.77
N ASN A 42 4.11 21.91 1.65
CA ASN A 42 5.06 22.18 0.57
C ASN A 42 6.16 23.16 0.98
N ALA A 43 5.89 24.06 1.93
CA ALA A 43 6.89 25.01 2.42
C ALA A 43 8.04 24.26 3.12
N TRP A 44 7.72 23.27 3.95
CA TRP A 44 8.70 22.38 4.56
C TRP A 44 9.50 21.60 3.51
N ALA A 45 8.81 20.95 2.57
CA ALA A 45 9.44 20.13 1.54
C ALA A 45 10.42 20.94 0.67
N LYS A 46 10.03 22.14 0.25
CA LYS A 46 10.88 23.06 -0.54
C LYS A 46 12.11 23.55 0.23
N LYS A 47 12.00 23.69 1.56
CA LYS A 47 13.12 24.10 2.43
C LYS A 47 14.07 22.95 2.77
N ASN A 48 13.60 21.70 2.69
CA ASN A 48 14.37 20.49 3.01
C ASN A 48 14.37 19.50 1.84
N PRO A 49 14.88 19.88 0.65
CA PRO A 49 14.84 19.03 -0.54
C PRO A 49 15.64 17.73 -0.40
N ASP A 50 16.61 17.68 0.52
CA ASP A 50 17.39 16.49 0.88
C ASP A 50 16.57 15.40 1.59
N GLU A 51 15.44 15.79 2.20
CA GLU A 51 14.55 14.88 2.93
C GLU A 51 13.21 14.61 2.20
N VAL A 52 13.12 14.98 0.92
CA VAL A 52 12.02 14.56 0.04
C VAL A 52 12.09 13.04 -0.17
N GLN A 53 10.93 12.38 -0.16
CA GLN A 53 10.84 10.94 -0.33
C GLN A 53 11.33 10.53 -1.72
N GLN A 54 11.98 9.37 -1.81
CA GLN A 54 12.58 8.88 -3.04
C GLN A 54 12.03 7.50 -3.41
N MET A 55 12.23 7.14 -4.67
CA MET A 55 11.98 5.81 -5.17
C MET A 55 13.03 5.34 -6.17
N TYR A 56 13.26 4.04 -6.23
CA TYR A 56 14.03 3.42 -7.31
C TYR A 56 13.17 3.25 -8.55
N LEU A 57 13.72 3.63 -9.70
CA LEU A 57 13.13 3.47 -11.03
C LEU A 57 14.15 2.84 -11.98
N MET A 58 13.66 2.27 -13.08
CA MET A 58 14.50 1.74 -14.15
C MET A 58 14.08 2.36 -15.47
N THR A 59 15.06 2.67 -16.31
CA THR A 59 14.80 3.05 -17.70
C THR A 59 14.20 1.88 -18.49
N PRO A 60 13.55 2.15 -19.63
CA PRO A 60 13.36 1.11 -20.64
C PRO A 60 14.70 0.46 -21.04
N PHE A 61 14.64 -0.67 -21.73
CA PHE A 61 15.80 -1.28 -22.36
C PHE A 61 16.24 -0.43 -23.55
N TYR A 62 17.55 -0.15 -23.63
CA TYR A 62 18.17 0.54 -24.76
C TYR A 62 19.19 -0.38 -25.42
N THR A 63 18.97 -0.71 -26.69
CA THR A 63 19.92 -1.49 -27.48
C THR A 63 21.06 -0.59 -27.97
N ALA A 64 22.31 -0.95 -27.65
CA ALA A 64 23.46 -0.29 -28.24
C ALA A 64 23.65 -0.74 -29.68
N THR A 65 23.74 0.19 -30.63
CA THR A 65 24.13 -0.12 -32.03
C THR A 65 25.59 0.19 -32.31
N GLU A 66 26.22 0.95 -31.41
CA GLU A 66 27.59 1.45 -31.51
C GLU A 66 28.32 1.22 -30.18
N ASN A 67 29.57 1.70 -30.09
CA ASN A 67 30.39 1.62 -28.87
C ASN A 67 30.09 2.72 -27.84
N LYS A 68 29.07 3.54 -28.08
CA LYS A 68 28.57 4.57 -27.18
C LYS A 68 27.04 4.51 -27.17
N LEU A 69 26.45 4.65 -25.99
CA LEU A 69 24.99 4.69 -25.83
C LEU A 69 24.57 5.85 -24.92
N GLU A 70 23.53 6.57 -25.33
CA GLU A 70 22.92 7.63 -24.53
C GLU A 70 21.51 7.21 -24.09
N ILE A 71 21.24 7.30 -22.79
CA ILE A 71 20.00 6.85 -22.16
C ILE A 71 19.35 8.02 -21.44
N ASN A 72 18.10 8.34 -21.79
CA ASN A 72 17.28 9.30 -21.04
C ASN A 72 16.61 8.61 -19.85
N LEU A 73 16.97 9.05 -18.63
CA LEU A 73 16.46 8.48 -17.38
C LEU A 73 14.94 8.60 -17.24
N MET A 74 14.38 9.75 -17.62
CA MET A 74 12.97 10.08 -17.42
C MET A 74 12.06 9.62 -18.56
N LYS A 75 12.58 8.87 -19.56
CA LYS A 75 11.79 8.40 -20.70
C LYS A 75 10.61 7.54 -20.25
N GLY A 76 9.39 7.95 -20.62
CA GLY A 76 8.17 7.22 -20.31
C GLY A 76 7.70 7.38 -18.87
N LEU A 77 8.20 8.37 -18.12
CA LEU A 77 7.83 8.68 -16.74
C LEU A 77 7.21 10.09 -16.68
N TYR A 78 6.30 10.30 -15.73
CA TYR A 78 5.62 11.59 -15.59
C TYR A 78 6.53 12.65 -14.95
N PRO A 79 6.90 13.73 -15.68
CA PRO A 79 7.90 14.69 -15.20
C PRO A 79 7.42 15.55 -14.02
N ASP A 80 6.11 15.75 -13.87
CA ASP A 80 5.57 16.52 -12.73
C ASP A 80 5.53 15.72 -11.43
N MET A 81 5.62 14.38 -11.52
CA MET A 81 5.63 13.50 -10.35
C MET A 81 7.04 13.26 -9.82
N LEU A 82 8.03 13.21 -10.71
CA LEU A 82 9.33 12.64 -10.42
C LEU A 82 10.47 13.57 -10.83
N LYS A 83 11.48 13.66 -9.98
CA LYS A 83 12.72 14.39 -10.28
C LYS A 83 13.94 13.53 -9.95
N VAL A 84 14.84 13.35 -10.90
CA VAL A 84 16.08 12.57 -10.71
C VAL A 84 16.88 13.08 -9.50
N ASN A 85 17.40 12.17 -8.67
CA ASN A 85 18.34 12.47 -7.60
C ASN A 85 19.77 12.02 -8.00
N PRO A 86 20.63 12.92 -8.50
CA PRO A 86 21.98 12.58 -8.94
C PRO A 86 23.01 12.46 -7.80
N LYS A 87 22.60 12.72 -6.56
CA LYS A 87 23.51 12.72 -5.42
C LYS A 87 24.05 11.30 -5.18
N ASP A 88 25.38 11.18 -5.16
CA ASP A 88 26.10 9.92 -4.97
C ASP A 88 25.65 8.82 -5.96
N LYS A 89 25.31 9.21 -7.20
CA LYS A 89 24.81 8.32 -8.26
C LYS A 89 25.71 7.11 -8.52
N GLU A 90 27.03 7.26 -8.44
CA GLU A 90 27.99 6.16 -8.62
C GLU A 90 27.84 5.07 -7.54
N ARG A 91 27.26 5.43 -6.39
CA ARG A 91 27.00 4.50 -5.28
C ARG A 91 25.62 3.86 -5.35
N TRP A 92 24.61 4.63 -5.74
CA TRP A 92 23.21 4.22 -5.60
C TRP A 92 22.54 3.85 -6.92
N TRP A 93 23.12 4.22 -8.06
CA TRP A 93 22.60 3.82 -9.37
C TRP A 93 23.35 2.61 -9.89
N GLU A 94 22.69 1.82 -10.72
CA GLU A 94 23.31 0.70 -11.43
C GLU A 94 23.03 0.83 -12.92
N VAL A 95 24.09 0.80 -13.73
CA VAL A 95 23.99 0.60 -15.17
C VAL A 95 24.28 -0.87 -15.43
N ILE A 96 23.37 -1.57 -16.11
CA ILE A 96 23.48 -3.03 -16.31
C ILE A 96 23.38 -3.34 -17.80
N ASP A 97 24.34 -4.12 -18.29
CA ASP A 97 24.23 -4.85 -19.57
C ASP A 97 23.29 -6.02 -19.34
N ARG A 98 22.04 -5.88 -19.77
CA ARG A 98 20.99 -6.88 -19.57
C ARG A 98 21.18 -8.12 -20.43
N THR A 99 22.01 -8.05 -21.47
CA THR A 99 22.34 -9.20 -22.32
C THR A 99 23.29 -10.16 -21.60
N THR A 100 24.23 -9.66 -20.80
CA THR A 100 25.17 -10.49 -20.04
C THR A 100 24.85 -10.59 -18.54
N GLY A 101 24.04 -9.66 -18.02
CA GLY A 101 23.81 -9.47 -16.59
C GLY A 101 24.93 -8.72 -15.87
N GLU A 102 25.94 -8.24 -16.58
CA GLU A 102 27.10 -7.54 -15.99
C GLU A 102 26.74 -6.11 -15.58
N VAL A 103 27.12 -5.73 -14.37
CA VAL A 103 27.05 -4.33 -13.90
C VAL A 103 28.20 -3.55 -14.53
N ILE A 104 27.88 -2.42 -15.15
CA ILE A 104 28.86 -1.51 -15.74
C ILE A 104 29.49 -0.66 -14.65
N GLU A 105 30.81 -0.67 -14.60
CA GLU A 105 31.60 0.11 -13.64
C GLU A 105 31.26 1.61 -13.70
N PRO A 106 31.13 2.31 -12.56
CA PRO A 106 30.80 3.74 -12.52
C PRO A 106 31.73 4.65 -13.32
N SER A 107 32.99 4.26 -13.52
CA SER A 107 33.95 5.02 -14.34
C SER A 107 33.66 4.95 -15.84
N SER A 108 32.78 4.06 -16.29
CA SER A 108 32.47 3.80 -17.69
C SER A 108 31.17 4.47 -18.15
N TRP A 109 30.56 5.30 -17.30
CA TRP A 109 29.41 6.11 -17.66
C TRP A 109 29.45 7.47 -16.99
N THR A 110 28.77 8.45 -17.60
CA THR A 110 28.63 9.80 -17.07
C THR A 110 27.16 10.23 -17.11
N TYR A 111 26.74 11.06 -16.15
CA TYR A 111 25.41 11.66 -16.13
C TYR A 111 25.53 13.17 -16.36
N ASN A 112 24.66 13.71 -17.22
CA ASN A 112 24.55 15.13 -17.45
C ASN A 112 23.26 15.67 -16.81
N ASP A 113 23.39 16.53 -15.79
CA ASP A 113 22.26 17.10 -15.06
C ASP A 113 21.35 18.00 -15.92
N GLU A 114 21.90 18.66 -16.95
CA GLU A 114 21.14 19.58 -17.81
C GLU A 114 20.28 18.82 -18.83
N SER A 115 20.84 17.78 -19.46
CA SER A 115 20.12 16.98 -20.47
C SER A 115 19.34 15.81 -19.86
N GLY A 116 19.67 15.38 -18.65
CA GLY A 116 19.10 14.20 -18.00
C GLY A 116 19.55 12.87 -18.62
N LEU A 117 20.64 12.89 -19.42
CA LEU A 117 21.15 11.72 -20.12
C LEU A 117 22.29 11.04 -19.35
N ILE A 118 22.28 9.71 -19.35
CA ILE A 118 23.44 8.87 -19.07
C ILE A 118 24.14 8.56 -20.38
N THR A 119 25.45 8.76 -20.44
CA THR A 119 26.29 8.28 -21.53
C THR A 119 27.12 7.10 -21.03
N ILE A 120 27.02 5.96 -21.73
CA ILE A 120 27.81 4.76 -21.48
C ILE A 120 28.86 4.64 -22.59
N ASP A 121 30.12 4.55 -22.21
CA ASP A 121 31.24 4.34 -23.13
C ASP A 121 31.58 2.84 -23.23
N ASN A 122 32.12 2.44 -24.38
CA ASN A 122 32.53 1.07 -24.68
C ASN A 122 31.40 0.03 -24.62
N THR A 123 30.19 0.41 -25.04
CA THR A 123 29.07 -0.54 -25.17
C THR A 123 29.34 -1.61 -26.22
N LYS A 124 28.75 -2.79 -26.03
CA LYS A 124 28.81 -3.89 -27.01
C LYS A 124 27.62 -3.75 -27.96
N ALA A 125 27.87 -3.75 -29.26
CA ALA A 125 26.81 -3.67 -30.26
C ALA A 125 25.81 -4.83 -30.08
N PHE A 126 24.53 -4.52 -30.21
CA PHE A 126 23.35 -5.37 -30.02
C PHE A 126 23.09 -5.86 -28.60
N HIS A 127 23.82 -5.37 -27.60
CA HIS A 127 23.47 -5.58 -26.21
C HIS A 127 22.42 -4.57 -25.76
N GLU A 128 21.62 -4.96 -24.78
CA GLU A 128 20.62 -4.10 -24.16
C GLU A 128 21.11 -3.59 -22.80
N TYR A 129 20.91 -2.30 -22.55
CA TYR A 129 21.32 -1.63 -21.33
C TYR A 129 20.15 -0.97 -20.63
N THR A 130 20.20 -0.96 -19.30
CA THR A 130 19.25 -0.22 -18.45
C THR A 130 19.99 0.54 -17.39
N VAL A 131 19.39 1.62 -16.90
CA VAL A 131 19.85 2.33 -15.70
C VAL A 131 18.79 2.24 -14.62
N SER A 132 19.19 1.74 -13.45
CA SER A 132 18.44 1.79 -12.21
C SER A 132 18.86 3.04 -11.43
N PHE A 133 17.94 3.95 -11.12
CA PHE A 133 18.27 5.26 -10.55
C PHE A 133 17.27 5.70 -9.47
N LEU A 134 17.71 6.64 -8.62
CA LEU A 134 16.86 7.27 -7.60
C LEU A 134 16.19 8.52 -8.16
N ALA A 135 14.89 8.66 -7.87
CA ALA A 135 14.13 9.87 -8.12
C ALA A 135 13.38 10.32 -6.87
N PHE A 136 13.34 11.63 -6.64
CA PHE A 136 12.46 12.29 -5.68
C PHE A 136 11.00 12.24 -6.16
N ILE A 137 10.08 12.05 -5.22
CA ILE A 137 8.63 12.10 -5.43
C ILE A 137 8.17 13.54 -5.17
N ILE A 138 8.11 14.33 -6.24
CA ILE A 138 7.74 15.76 -6.19
C ILE A 138 6.22 16.00 -6.35
N TRP A 139 5.45 14.94 -6.63
CA TRP A 139 4.01 14.93 -6.49
C TRP A 139 3.57 13.61 -5.85
N ASP A 140 2.95 13.70 -4.68
CA ASP A 140 2.36 12.58 -3.96
C ASP A 140 1.45 11.73 -4.87
N PRO A 141 1.67 10.42 -5.00
CA PRO A 141 0.96 9.60 -6.00
C PRO A 141 -0.55 9.54 -5.78
N VAL A 142 -1.03 9.55 -4.53
CA VAL A 142 -2.46 9.55 -4.20
C VAL A 142 -3.09 10.92 -4.48
N HIS A 143 -2.40 11.99 -4.11
CA HIS A 143 -2.82 13.36 -4.46
C HIS A 143 -2.85 13.55 -5.98
N MET A 144 -1.87 13.02 -6.72
CA MET A 144 -1.83 13.05 -8.18
C MET A 144 -3.01 12.31 -8.78
N TYR A 145 -3.25 11.06 -8.36
CA TYR A 145 -4.40 10.28 -8.82
C TYR A 145 -5.71 11.07 -8.63
N ASN A 146 -5.94 11.59 -7.42
CA ASN A 146 -7.16 12.36 -7.12
C ASN A 146 -7.27 13.63 -7.97
N ALA A 147 -6.18 14.38 -8.13
CA ALA A 147 -6.17 15.62 -8.90
C ALA A 147 -6.42 15.37 -10.40
N VAL A 148 -5.82 14.31 -10.96
CA VAL A 148 -5.99 13.93 -12.37
C VAL A 148 -7.42 13.41 -12.61
N VAL A 149 -7.91 12.48 -11.78
CA VAL A 149 -9.23 11.86 -11.96
C VAL A 149 -10.38 12.85 -11.76
N ASN A 150 -10.24 13.77 -10.81
CA ASN A 150 -11.27 14.80 -10.56
C ASN A 150 -11.02 16.11 -11.32
N GLU A 151 -10.02 16.13 -12.20
CA GLU A 151 -9.62 17.31 -12.97
C GLU A 151 -9.45 18.59 -12.14
N TRP A 152 -8.91 18.46 -10.92
CA TRP A 152 -8.71 19.59 -10.01
C TRP A 152 -7.91 20.71 -10.70
N LYS A 153 -8.44 21.94 -10.64
CA LYS A 153 -7.79 23.14 -11.18
C LYS A 153 -7.16 23.92 -10.04
N ASP A 154 -6.02 24.55 -10.32
CA ASP A 154 -5.36 25.50 -9.43
C ASP A 154 -4.97 24.95 -8.03
N VAL A 155 -4.74 23.63 -7.93
CA VAL A 155 -4.25 22.99 -6.69
C VAL A 155 -2.75 22.74 -6.80
N GLU A 156 -1.99 23.21 -5.80
CA GLU A 156 -0.56 22.95 -5.72
C GLU A 156 -0.26 21.45 -5.53
N HIS A 157 0.66 20.89 -6.33
CA HIS A 157 1.08 19.50 -6.21
C HIS A 157 1.73 19.27 -4.84
N GLN A 158 1.21 18.35 -4.06
CA GLN A 158 1.75 18.07 -2.73
C GLN A 158 3.04 17.26 -2.84
N ILE A 159 4.16 17.80 -2.35
CA ILE A 159 5.46 17.11 -2.33
C ILE A 159 5.50 16.16 -1.13
N THR A 160 5.99 14.93 -1.34
CA THR A 160 6.08 13.93 -0.27
C THR A 160 7.45 13.96 0.39
N PHE A 161 7.51 13.92 1.72
CA PHE A 161 8.76 13.96 2.49
C PHE A 161 8.96 12.70 3.36
N ASP A 162 10.22 12.29 3.56
CA ASP A 162 10.61 11.06 4.26
C ASP A 162 10.72 11.28 5.77
N CYS A 163 9.67 10.90 6.49
CA CYS A 163 9.58 11.06 7.95
C CYS A 163 10.57 10.19 8.76
N ARG A 164 11.37 9.34 8.13
CA ARG A 164 12.46 8.64 8.80
C ARG A 164 13.70 9.51 8.96
N GLN A 165 13.86 10.52 8.09
CA GLN A 165 15.01 11.42 8.16
C GLN A 165 14.87 12.42 9.33
N PRO A 166 15.97 12.82 9.98
CA PRO A 166 15.91 13.48 11.29
C PRO A 166 15.12 14.80 11.32
N LYS A 167 15.28 15.70 10.33
CA LYS A 167 14.60 17.00 10.38
C LYS A 167 13.10 16.83 10.19
N THR A 168 12.71 16.03 9.20
CA THR A 168 11.32 15.76 8.80
C THR A 168 10.61 14.94 9.86
N LYS A 169 11.30 14.00 10.52
CA LYS A 169 10.78 13.31 11.69
C LYS A 169 10.38 14.29 12.79
N ALA A 170 11.27 15.22 13.15
CA ALA A 170 11.00 16.21 14.19
C ALA A 170 9.81 17.10 13.81
N HIS A 171 9.80 17.61 12.58
CA HIS A 171 8.71 18.41 12.03
C HIS A 171 7.36 17.69 12.03
N MET A 172 7.33 16.42 11.60
CA MET A 172 6.11 15.60 11.61
C MET A 172 5.54 15.46 13.03
N MET A 173 6.39 15.21 14.02
CA MET A 173 5.97 15.06 15.41
C MET A 173 5.43 16.38 15.99
N GLU A 174 6.06 17.51 15.68
CA GLU A 174 5.58 18.84 16.08
C GLU A 174 4.23 19.17 15.43
N ARG A 175 4.08 18.88 14.13
CA ARG A 175 2.80 19.06 13.42
C ARG A 175 1.68 18.21 14.00
N LEU A 176 1.96 16.95 14.37
CA LEU A 176 0.95 16.09 14.97
C LEU A 176 0.51 16.63 16.34
N LYS A 177 1.46 17.08 17.14
CA LYS A 177 1.16 17.71 18.44
C LYS A 177 0.29 18.96 18.26
N ALA A 178 0.67 19.87 17.36
CA ALA A 178 -0.11 21.07 17.08
C ALA A 178 -1.51 20.76 16.52
N PHE A 179 -1.62 19.71 15.69
CA PHE A 179 -2.92 19.22 15.21
C PHE A 179 -3.81 18.77 16.36
N CYS A 180 -3.29 17.96 17.27
CA CYS A 180 -4.02 17.53 18.47
C CYS A 180 -4.50 18.70 19.35
N GLU A 181 -3.67 19.74 19.50
CA GLU A 181 -3.99 20.94 20.30
C GLU A 181 -5.07 21.82 19.66
N THR A 182 -5.12 21.86 18.32
CA THR A 182 -6.07 22.70 17.56
C THR A 182 -7.36 21.98 17.17
N HIS A 183 -7.41 20.65 17.32
CA HIS A 183 -8.55 19.80 16.98
C HIS A 183 -8.99 19.01 18.23
N ASP A 184 -9.32 19.73 19.30
CA ASP A 184 -9.77 19.15 20.57
C ASP A 184 -11.05 18.29 20.41
N TYR A 185 -11.93 18.67 19.49
CA TYR A 185 -13.17 17.98 19.13
C TYR A 185 -12.99 16.61 18.43
N VAL A 186 -11.77 16.23 18.05
CA VAL A 186 -11.50 14.96 17.34
C VAL A 186 -11.28 13.82 18.34
N ASP A 187 -12.00 12.72 18.18
CA ASP A 187 -11.83 11.51 19.00
C ASP A 187 -10.79 10.54 18.40
N VAL A 188 -10.79 10.42 17.07
CA VAL A 188 -9.96 9.43 16.36
C VAL A 188 -9.13 10.13 15.28
N ILE A 189 -7.80 9.98 15.36
CA ILE A 189 -6.91 10.36 14.27
C ILE A 189 -6.80 9.17 13.31
N ARG A 190 -7.36 9.34 12.12
CA ARG A 190 -7.28 8.40 11.01
C ARG A 190 -6.06 8.72 10.15
N PHE A 191 -4.94 8.09 10.48
CA PHE A 191 -3.73 8.11 9.67
C PHE A 191 -4.04 7.55 8.27
N THR A 192 -3.84 8.37 7.24
CA THR A 192 -4.12 8.02 5.83
C THR A 192 -2.91 8.28 4.94
N THR A 193 -1.79 7.59 5.12
CA THR A 193 -1.56 6.50 6.09
C THR A 193 -0.37 6.85 6.97
N PHE A 194 0.80 6.24 6.74
CA PHE A 194 2.04 6.52 7.43
C PHE A 194 3.08 7.03 6.43
N PHE A 195 4.14 6.28 6.17
CA PHE A 195 5.38 6.87 5.66
C PHE A 195 5.68 6.55 4.20
N HIS A 196 5.26 5.39 3.70
CA HIS A 196 5.70 4.90 2.38
C HIS A 196 4.53 4.47 1.53
N GLN A 197 4.35 5.17 0.42
CA GLN A 197 3.40 4.84 -0.63
C GLN A 197 3.73 3.48 -1.24
N PHE A 198 2.72 2.65 -1.51
CA PHE A 198 2.90 1.47 -2.37
C PHE A 198 3.39 1.89 -3.75
N THR A 199 4.10 1.03 -4.46
CA THR A 199 4.65 1.41 -5.77
C THR A 199 3.53 1.81 -6.72
N LEU A 200 3.52 3.09 -7.11
CA LEU A 200 2.58 3.65 -8.08
C LEU A 200 3.33 4.68 -8.91
N VAL A 201 3.44 4.43 -10.21
CA VAL A 201 4.22 5.23 -11.15
C VAL A 201 3.35 5.59 -12.33
N PHE A 202 3.44 6.84 -12.79
CA PHE A 202 2.70 7.36 -13.93
C PHE A 202 3.60 7.61 -15.14
N ASP A 203 3.02 7.46 -16.34
CA ASP A 203 3.70 7.77 -17.60
C ASP A 203 3.53 9.24 -18.01
N GLU A 204 4.18 9.63 -19.10
CA GLU A 204 4.17 10.98 -19.68
C GLU A 204 2.77 11.56 -19.96
N LYS A 205 1.73 10.73 -19.96
CA LYS A 205 0.33 11.11 -20.18
C LYS A 205 -0.51 11.07 -18.90
N ALA A 206 0.13 11.02 -17.73
CA ALA A 206 -0.51 10.86 -16.43
C ALA A 206 -1.38 9.60 -16.33
N ARG A 207 -1.04 8.54 -17.07
CA ARG A 207 -1.69 7.22 -16.95
C ARG A 207 -0.88 6.35 -16.01
N GLU A 208 -1.53 5.44 -15.30
CA GLU A 208 -0.83 4.43 -14.52
C GLU A 208 0.12 3.63 -15.44
N LYS A 209 1.42 3.70 -15.15
CA LYS A 209 2.47 2.97 -15.86
C LYS A 209 2.76 1.64 -15.18
N PHE A 210 2.86 1.68 -13.86
CA PHE A 210 3.18 0.52 -13.02
C PHE A 210 2.56 0.70 -11.64
N VAL A 211 1.94 -0.36 -11.12
CA VAL A 211 1.36 -0.40 -9.78
C VAL A 211 1.66 -1.75 -9.13
N ASP A 212 2.03 -1.69 -7.86
CA ASP A 212 2.07 -2.84 -6.96
C ASP A 212 1.67 -2.38 -5.56
N TRP A 213 0.50 -2.83 -5.10
CA TRP A 213 -0.05 -2.45 -3.79
C TRP A 213 0.81 -2.90 -2.61
N TYR A 214 1.69 -3.87 -2.80
CA TYR A 214 2.68 -4.34 -1.82
C TYR A 214 4.11 -3.84 -2.11
N GLY A 215 4.28 -2.99 -3.12
CA GLY A 215 5.58 -2.67 -3.66
C GLY A 215 6.39 -1.70 -2.80
N TYR A 216 7.69 -1.96 -2.70
CA TYR A 216 8.62 -1.22 -1.83
C TYR A 216 9.42 -0.14 -2.55
N SER A 217 9.13 0.17 -3.83
CA SER A 217 9.97 1.06 -4.62
C SER A 217 10.08 2.46 -4.03
N ALA A 218 9.02 2.99 -3.42
CA ALA A 218 8.98 4.30 -2.75
C ALA A 218 9.41 4.30 -1.28
N SER A 219 10.09 3.24 -0.81
CA SER A 219 10.54 3.13 0.58
C SER A 219 12.05 3.35 0.75
N VAL A 220 12.75 3.84 -0.29
CA VAL A 220 14.22 3.97 -0.28
C VAL A 220 14.69 5.42 -0.12
N SER A 221 15.87 5.58 0.44
CA SER A 221 16.67 6.80 0.41
C SER A 221 18.11 6.44 0.80
N PRO A 222 19.15 7.15 0.33
CA PRO A 222 20.53 6.89 0.75
C PRO A 222 20.68 6.77 2.28
N TYR A 223 19.98 7.62 3.05
CA TYR A 223 19.96 7.59 4.51
C TYR A 223 19.51 6.25 5.11
N ILE A 224 18.48 5.63 4.52
CA ILE A 224 17.94 4.35 4.98
C ILE A 224 18.72 3.17 4.44
N LEU A 225 19.21 3.25 3.20
CA LEU A 225 20.04 2.20 2.64
C LEU A 225 21.36 2.09 3.39
N ASP A 226 21.98 3.20 3.79
CA ASP A 226 23.17 3.19 4.66
C ASP A 226 22.93 2.51 6.01
N GLN A 227 21.72 2.61 6.57
CA GLN A 227 21.36 1.94 7.82
C GLN A 227 21.12 0.45 7.62
N PHE A 228 20.43 0.09 6.54
CA PHE A 228 20.28 -1.30 6.13
C PHE A 228 21.65 -1.98 6.03
N GLU A 229 22.59 -1.40 5.28
CA GLU A 229 23.93 -1.99 5.07
C GLU A 229 24.72 -2.17 6.36
N LYS A 230 24.59 -1.24 7.31
CA LYS A 230 25.18 -1.35 8.65
C LYS A 230 24.58 -2.49 9.45
N GLU A 231 23.29 -2.76 9.29
CA GLU A 231 22.58 -3.81 10.01
C GLU A 231 22.85 -5.20 9.43
N VAL A 232 22.77 -5.34 8.10
CA VAL A 232 22.91 -6.64 7.44
C VAL A 232 24.35 -7.00 7.06
N GLY A 233 25.25 -6.02 7.03
CA GLY A 233 26.69 -6.23 6.79
C GLY A 233 27.10 -6.41 5.33
N TYR A 234 26.24 -6.11 4.36
CA TYR A 234 26.55 -6.12 2.93
C TYR A 234 25.95 -4.91 2.21
N LYS A 235 26.48 -4.61 1.02
CA LYS A 235 26.06 -3.45 0.22
C LYS A 235 24.71 -3.67 -0.45
N PHE A 236 23.85 -2.67 -0.40
CA PHE A 236 22.61 -2.62 -1.15
C PHE A 236 22.88 -2.39 -2.64
N ARG A 237 22.13 -3.11 -3.48
CA ARG A 237 22.06 -2.94 -4.93
C ARG A 237 20.66 -2.42 -5.30
N ALA A 238 20.57 -1.50 -6.26
CA ALA A 238 19.29 -1.05 -6.77
C ALA A 238 18.46 -2.22 -7.32
N GLU A 239 19.13 -3.25 -7.85
CA GLU A 239 18.52 -4.48 -8.35
C GLU A 239 17.73 -5.28 -7.29
N TYR A 240 18.03 -5.10 -5.99
CA TYR A 240 17.23 -5.70 -4.90
C TYR A 240 15.82 -5.09 -4.79
N ILE A 241 15.56 -3.96 -5.44
CA ILE A 241 14.21 -3.41 -5.64
C ILE A 241 13.79 -3.58 -7.09
N ILE A 242 14.64 -3.19 -8.04
CA ILE A 242 14.27 -3.10 -9.46
C ILE A 242 13.96 -4.45 -10.09
N ASP A 243 14.71 -5.51 -9.75
CA ASP A 243 14.52 -6.88 -10.24
C ASP A 243 14.12 -6.91 -11.73
N GLN A 244 15.02 -6.47 -12.60
CA GLN A 244 14.87 -6.46 -14.05
C GLN A 244 13.64 -5.68 -14.57
N GLY A 245 13.15 -4.72 -13.79
CA GLY A 245 11.95 -3.94 -14.10
C GLY A 245 10.65 -4.54 -13.59
N TYR A 246 10.70 -5.67 -12.87
CA TYR A 246 9.53 -6.21 -12.17
C TYR A 246 9.28 -5.55 -10.81
N HIS A 247 10.23 -4.75 -10.30
CA HIS A 247 10.15 -3.99 -9.06
C HIS A 247 9.90 -4.88 -7.81
N ASN A 248 10.40 -6.13 -7.82
CA ASN A 248 10.09 -7.18 -6.84
C ASN A 248 8.59 -7.26 -6.52
N ASN A 249 7.74 -7.16 -7.56
CA ASN A 249 6.31 -7.28 -7.36
C ASN A 249 5.94 -8.64 -6.77
N GLN A 250 4.72 -8.73 -6.23
CA GLN A 250 4.25 -9.92 -5.52
C GLN A 250 4.36 -11.25 -6.29
N TYR A 251 4.43 -11.25 -7.63
CA TYR A 251 4.59 -12.48 -8.43
C TYR A 251 6.04 -12.94 -8.53
N ARG A 252 7.02 -12.10 -8.22
CA ARG A 252 8.44 -12.45 -8.28
C ARG A 252 8.83 -13.22 -7.04
N ILE A 253 9.48 -14.37 -7.23
CA ILE A 253 10.02 -15.17 -6.13
C ILE A 253 11.02 -14.29 -5.37
N PRO A 254 10.76 -13.94 -4.11
CA PRO A 254 11.56 -12.95 -3.42
C PRO A 254 12.96 -13.47 -3.12
N SER A 255 13.97 -12.71 -3.53
CA SER A 255 15.37 -12.94 -3.14
C SER A 255 15.56 -12.80 -1.63
N LYS A 256 16.65 -13.38 -1.12
CA LYS A 256 17.05 -13.22 0.29
C LYS A 256 17.23 -11.74 0.62
N GLU A 257 17.89 -10.99 -0.25
CA GLU A 257 18.22 -9.58 -0.04
C GLU A 257 16.97 -8.69 -0.02
N PHE A 258 15.97 -8.99 -0.85
CA PHE A 258 14.68 -8.31 -0.77
C PHE A 258 13.94 -8.64 0.53
N LYS A 259 13.93 -9.91 0.97
CA LYS A 259 13.34 -10.30 2.27
C LYS A 259 14.05 -9.62 3.44
N ASP A 260 15.37 -9.54 3.43
CA ASP A 260 16.16 -8.84 4.44
C ASP A 260 15.77 -7.34 4.48
N PHE A 261 15.65 -6.71 3.31
CA PHE A 261 15.24 -5.30 3.21
C PHE A 261 13.82 -5.07 3.73
N MET A 262 12.87 -5.94 3.35
CA MET A 262 11.51 -5.88 3.89
C MET A 262 11.52 -6.00 5.42
N ALA A 263 12.24 -6.96 5.98
CA ALA A 263 12.32 -7.16 7.42
C ALA A 263 12.93 -5.95 8.15
N PHE A 264 13.99 -5.36 7.59
CA PHE A 264 14.59 -4.12 8.10
C PHE A 264 13.59 -2.96 8.06
N GLN A 265 12.93 -2.75 6.92
CA GLN A 265 11.93 -1.69 6.77
C GLN A 265 10.77 -1.84 7.75
N THR A 266 10.29 -3.08 7.94
CA THR A 266 9.20 -3.35 8.87
C THR A 266 9.54 -2.93 10.30
N ARG A 267 10.75 -3.25 10.77
CA ARG A 267 11.21 -2.82 12.09
C ARG A 267 11.31 -1.30 12.21
N GLU A 268 11.89 -0.64 11.22
CA GLU A 268 12.08 0.82 11.25
C GLU A 268 10.74 1.59 11.15
N VAL A 269 9.82 1.13 10.30
CA VAL A 269 8.47 1.69 10.19
C VAL A 269 7.68 1.45 11.47
N ALA A 270 7.68 0.23 12.04
CA ALA A 270 6.97 -0.06 13.27
C ALA A 270 7.45 0.81 14.44
N LYS A 271 8.77 1.01 14.56
CA LYS A 271 9.39 1.87 15.57
C LYS A 271 8.98 3.34 15.44
N LEU A 272 8.92 3.87 14.23
CA LEU A 272 8.49 5.26 14.00
C LEU A 272 6.97 5.41 14.19
N ALA A 273 6.17 4.49 13.65
CA ALA A 273 4.72 4.47 13.79
C ALA A 273 4.31 4.38 15.27
N LYS A 274 5.01 3.57 16.07
CA LYS A 274 4.81 3.53 17.52
C LYS A 274 4.95 4.91 18.17
N GLN A 275 5.97 5.70 17.79
CA GLN A 275 6.17 7.04 18.37
C GLN A 275 5.02 7.99 18.01
N VAL A 276 4.51 7.89 16.78
CA VAL A 276 3.35 8.64 16.28
C VAL A 276 2.07 8.25 17.05
N VAL A 277 1.85 6.95 17.24
CA VAL A 277 0.70 6.42 17.99
C VAL A 277 0.78 6.79 19.47
N ASP A 278 1.95 6.62 20.12
CA ASP A 278 2.15 7.00 21.52
C ASP A 278 1.90 8.50 21.75
N LEU A 279 2.26 9.38 20.79
CA LEU A 279 1.95 10.81 20.87
C LEU A 279 0.43 11.05 20.72
N THR A 280 -0.23 10.33 19.83
CA THR A 280 -1.69 10.41 19.64
C THR A 280 -2.44 10.03 20.91
N HIS A 281 -2.04 8.93 21.55
CA HIS A 281 -2.61 8.50 22.83
C HIS A 281 -2.34 9.50 23.97
N LYS A 282 -1.15 10.09 24.02
CA LYS A 282 -0.85 11.17 25.00
C LYS A 282 -1.75 12.39 24.83
N CYS A 283 -2.26 12.62 23.62
CA CYS A 283 -3.24 13.67 23.33
C CYS A 283 -4.68 13.25 23.63
N GLY A 284 -4.91 12.05 24.17
CA GLY A 284 -6.23 11.54 24.51
C GLY A 284 -7.08 11.08 23.31
N LYS A 285 -6.45 10.79 22.16
CA LYS A 285 -7.13 10.42 20.91
C LYS A 285 -6.80 8.97 20.53
N GLU A 286 -7.72 8.29 19.85
CA GLU A 286 -7.45 6.98 19.25
C GLU A 286 -6.61 7.13 17.96
N ALA A 287 -5.75 6.15 17.69
CA ALA A 287 -4.94 6.06 16.49
C ALA A 287 -5.45 4.94 15.57
N MET A 288 -5.99 5.33 14.43
CA MET A 288 -6.50 4.42 13.40
C MET A 288 -5.63 4.49 12.14
N MET A 289 -5.21 3.34 11.62
CA MET A 289 -4.46 3.25 10.36
C MET A 289 -5.39 2.92 9.20
N PHE A 290 -5.24 3.61 8.06
CA PHE A 290 -5.83 3.16 6.80
C PHE A 290 -4.96 2.08 6.13
N LEU A 291 -5.55 0.93 5.80
CA LEU A 291 -4.90 -0.13 5.01
C LEU A 291 -4.90 0.24 3.52
N GLY A 292 -3.94 1.06 3.12
CA GLY A 292 -3.79 1.57 1.77
C GLY A 292 -2.87 2.80 1.76
N ASP A 293 -2.73 3.44 0.60
CA ASP A 293 -1.89 4.63 0.41
C ASP A 293 -0.45 4.40 0.93
N HIS A 294 -0.08 5.10 2.01
CA HIS A 294 1.27 5.12 2.58
C HIS A 294 1.49 4.05 3.66
N TRP A 295 1.15 2.80 3.37
CA TRP A 295 1.13 1.71 4.34
C TRP A 295 2.34 0.76 4.30
N ILE A 296 3.24 0.91 3.33
CA ILE A 296 4.34 -0.03 3.12
C ILE A 296 5.27 -0.06 4.34
N GLY A 297 5.67 -1.28 4.74
CA GLY A 297 6.47 -1.52 5.93
C GLY A 297 5.68 -1.62 7.23
N THR A 298 4.37 -1.36 7.24
CA THR A 298 3.55 -1.63 8.44
C THR A 298 3.37 -3.12 8.68
N GLU A 299 3.24 -3.90 7.59
CA GLU A 299 3.09 -5.37 7.57
C GLU A 299 2.10 -5.94 8.62
N PRO A 300 0.77 -5.69 8.47
CA PRO A 300 -0.25 -6.01 9.48
C PRO A 300 -0.36 -7.47 9.92
N TYR A 301 0.18 -8.38 9.12
CA TYR A 301 0.18 -9.81 9.39
C TYR A 301 1.45 -10.32 10.06
N LEU A 302 2.47 -9.47 10.24
CA LEU A 302 3.72 -9.82 10.91
C LEU A 302 3.70 -9.36 12.37
N ASP A 303 4.54 -9.96 13.21
CA ASP A 303 4.48 -9.74 14.65
C ASP A 303 4.93 -8.32 15.05
N ASP A 304 5.82 -7.69 14.28
CA ASP A 304 6.26 -6.31 14.48
C ASP A 304 5.09 -5.31 14.45
N PHE A 305 4.02 -5.57 13.68
CA PHE A 305 2.86 -4.69 13.59
C PHE A 305 2.18 -4.49 14.96
N LYS A 306 2.10 -5.54 15.77
CA LYS A 306 1.50 -5.48 17.11
C LYS A 306 2.23 -4.51 18.03
N SER A 307 3.53 -4.26 17.78
CA SER A 307 4.34 -3.32 18.57
C SER A 307 3.97 -1.85 18.34
N ILE A 308 3.30 -1.53 17.22
CA ILE A 308 2.88 -0.16 16.88
C ILE A 308 1.86 0.36 17.91
N GLY A 309 0.96 -0.50 18.40
CA GLY A 309 -0.04 -0.15 19.40
C GLY A 309 -1.26 0.59 18.86
N LEU A 310 -1.61 0.40 17.58
CA LEU A 310 -2.79 0.98 16.94
C LEU A 310 -4.10 0.58 17.66
N ASP A 311 -5.05 1.51 17.74
CA ASP A 311 -6.40 1.19 18.21
C ASP A 311 -7.18 0.43 17.14
N ALA A 312 -7.00 0.82 15.87
CA ALA A 312 -7.76 0.22 14.78
C ALA A 312 -7.05 0.24 13.43
N VAL A 313 -7.51 -0.67 12.56
CA VAL A 313 -7.26 -0.61 11.12
C VAL A 313 -8.58 -0.44 10.40
N VAL A 314 -8.65 0.56 9.52
CA VAL A 314 -9.73 0.73 8.55
C VAL A 314 -9.22 0.41 7.15
N GLY A 315 -9.94 -0.36 6.35
CA GLY A 315 -9.51 -0.71 4.99
C GLY A 315 -10.61 -0.58 3.97
N SER A 316 -10.23 -0.64 2.69
CA SER A 316 -11.18 -0.62 1.57
C SER A 316 -11.82 -1.99 1.37
N VAL A 317 -13.16 -2.07 1.43
CA VAL A 317 -13.88 -3.33 1.19
C VAL A 317 -14.52 -3.30 -0.20
N GLY A 318 -13.98 -4.11 -1.11
CA GLY A 318 -14.54 -4.32 -2.45
C GLY A 318 -15.05 -5.74 -2.71
N ASN A 319 -14.68 -6.70 -1.88
CA ASN A 319 -15.11 -8.10 -1.98
C ASN A 319 -14.81 -8.86 -0.67
N GLY A 320 -14.99 -10.18 -0.65
CA GLY A 320 -14.73 -10.98 0.54
C GLY A 320 -13.24 -11.06 0.90
N SER A 321 -12.35 -11.21 -0.07
CA SER A 321 -10.89 -11.27 0.16
C SER A 321 -10.35 -9.97 0.76
N THR A 322 -10.79 -8.81 0.25
CA THR A 322 -10.43 -7.50 0.81
C THR A 322 -11.08 -7.20 2.16
N LEU A 323 -12.25 -7.78 2.46
CA LEU A 323 -12.75 -7.78 3.83
C LEU A 323 -11.80 -8.59 4.75
N ARG A 324 -11.38 -9.79 4.32
CA ARG A 324 -10.48 -10.64 5.10
C ARG A 324 -9.07 -10.05 5.26
N LEU A 325 -8.62 -9.21 4.33
CA LEU A 325 -7.43 -8.37 4.50
C LEU A 325 -7.48 -7.49 5.76
N ILE A 326 -8.68 -7.16 6.22
CA ILE A 326 -8.91 -6.27 7.37
C ILE A 326 -9.29 -7.10 8.60
N SER A 327 -10.30 -8.00 8.48
CA SER A 327 -10.85 -8.75 9.62
C SER A 327 -9.86 -9.69 10.28
N ASP A 328 -8.84 -10.14 9.55
CA ASP A 328 -7.83 -11.09 10.05
C ASP A 328 -6.60 -10.38 10.63
N ILE A 329 -6.58 -9.04 10.64
CA ILE A 329 -5.52 -8.27 11.30
C ILE A 329 -5.64 -8.45 12.81
N GLU A 330 -4.54 -8.80 13.44
CA GLU A 330 -4.42 -8.91 14.89
C GLU A 330 -3.60 -7.77 15.48
N GLY A 331 -3.69 -7.56 16.80
CA GLY A 331 -2.90 -6.54 17.49
C GLY A 331 -3.52 -5.14 17.49
N VAL A 332 -4.78 -5.02 17.06
CA VAL A 332 -5.61 -3.82 17.19
C VAL A 332 -6.85 -4.12 18.03
N LYS A 333 -7.48 -3.07 18.56
CA LYS A 333 -8.69 -3.20 19.41
C LYS A 333 -9.93 -3.46 18.57
N TYR A 334 -10.00 -2.89 17.37
CA TYR A 334 -11.12 -3.09 16.45
C TYR A 334 -10.71 -2.91 14.98
N THR A 335 -11.54 -3.41 14.08
CA THR A 335 -11.36 -3.29 12.62
C THR A 335 -12.56 -2.63 11.96
N GLU A 336 -12.32 -1.83 10.91
CA GLU A 336 -13.37 -1.08 10.21
C GLU A 336 -13.30 -1.29 8.70
N GLY A 337 -14.43 -1.61 8.08
CA GLY A 337 -14.57 -1.74 6.63
C GLY A 337 -15.13 -0.47 6.00
N ARG A 338 -14.36 0.21 5.16
CA ARG A 338 -14.85 1.28 4.30
C ARG A 338 -15.31 0.70 2.97
N PHE A 339 -16.61 0.55 2.80
CA PHE A 339 -17.21 -0.12 1.65
C PHE A 339 -17.13 0.72 0.38
N LEU A 340 -17.10 0.02 -0.75
CA LEU A 340 -17.32 0.57 -2.09
C LEU A 340 -18.82 0.52 -2.46
N PRO A 341 -19.32 1.39 -3.36
CA PRO A 341 -18.56 2.41 -4.09
C PRO A 341 -18.11 3.56 -3.19
N TYR A 342 -16.92 4.09 -3.49
CA TYR A 342 -16.51 5.38 -2.94
C TYR A 342 -17.38 6.46 -3.57
N PHE A 343 -17.79 7.48 -2.82
CA PHE A 343 -18.76 8.48 -3.29
C PHE A 343 -18.10 9.51 -4.23
N PHE A 344 -17.67 9.05 -5.40
CA PHE A 344 -16.91 9.78 -6.40
C PHE A 344 -17.61 9.81 -7.77
N PRO A 345 -17.25 10.76 -8.65
CA PRO A 345 -17.92 10.95 -9.95
C PRO A 345 -17.70 9.81 -10.96
N ASP A 346 -16.79 8.88 -10.69
CA ASP A 346 -16.55 7.69 -11.51
C ASP A 346 -17.68 6.66 -11.43
N THR A 347 -18.33 6.52 -10.27
CA THR A 347 -19.54 5.70 -10.10
C THR A 347 -20.82 6.55 -10.01
N PHE A 348 -20.75 7.71 -9.37
CA PHE A 348 -21.93 8.56 -9.12
C PHE A 348 -22.03 9.68 -10.17
N HIS A 349 -22.43 9.30 -11.38
CA HIS A 349 -22.71 10.21 -12.50
C HIS A 349 -24.00 9.81 -13.21
N GLU A 350 -24.47 10.65 -14.15
CA GLU A 350 -25.63 10.30 -14.99
C GLU A 350 -25.36 9.01 -15.78
N GLY A 351 -26.21 8.00 -15.58
CA GLY A 351 -26.05 6.66 -16.17
C GLY A 351 -25.21 5.68 -15.34
N GLY A 352 -24.62 6.11 -14.22
CA GLY A 352 -23.98 5.23 -13.25
C GLY A 352 -24.99 4.37 -12.46
N ASP A 353 -24.53 3.23 -11.95
CA ASP A 353 -25.36 2.29 -11.17
C ASP A 353 -24.69 1.96 -9.81
N PRO A 354 -24.66 2.92 -8.87
CA PRO A 354 -24.02 2.73 -7.56
C PRO A 354 -24.72 1.66 -6.72
N VAL A 355 -26.02 1.41 -6.95
CA VAL A 355 -26.80 0.40 -6.23
C VAL A 355 -26.31 -1.01 -6.59
N LYS A 356 -26.10 -1.29 -7.88
CA LYS A 356 -25.56 -2.58 -8.33
C LYS A 356 -24.18 -2.85 -7.76
N GLU A 357 -23.29 -1.87 -7.78
CA GLU A 357 -21.95 -2.01 -7.21
C GLU A 357 -22.02 -2.30 -5.71
N ALA A 358 -22.81 -1.52 -4.95
CA ALA A 358 -23.00 -1.75 -3.52
C ALA A 358 -23.56 -3.13 -3.20
N LYS A 359 -24.49 -3.65 -4.03
CA LYS A 359 -25.03 -5.01 -3.87
C LYS A 359 -23.96 -6.08 -4.05
N ILE A 360 -23.12 -5.94 -5.08
CA ILE A 360 -22.03 -6.88 -5.34
C ILE A 360 -21.05 -6.87 -4.16
N ASN A 361 -20.63 -5.68 -3.72
CA ASN A 361 -19.70 -5.51 -2.61
C ASN A 361 -20.27 -6.05 -1.29
N TRP A 362 -21.52 -5.74 -0.97
CA TRP A 362 -22.16 -6.26 0.23
C TRP A 362 -22.30 -7.77 0.22
N VAL A 363 -22.79 -8.39 -0.86
CA VAL A 363 -23.00 -9.85 -0.92
C VAL A 363 -21.68 -10.61 -0.77
N THR A 364 -20.62 -10.13 -1.41
CA THR A 364 -19.29 -10.76 -1.37
C THR A 364 -18.57 -10.53 -0.04
N ALA A 365 -18.68 -9.34 0.56
CA ALA A 365 -18.14 -9.06 1.89
C ALA A 365 -18.92 -9.78 3.00
N ARG A 366 -20.25 -9.79 2.94
CA ARG A 366 -21.13 -10.39 3.98
C ARG A 366 -20.81 -11.86 4.26
N ARG A 367 -20.54 -12.65 3.21
CA ARG A 367 -20.13 -14.06 3.39
C ARG A 367 -18.80 -14.21 4.12
N ALA A 368 -17.89 -13.26 3.97
CA ALA A 368 -16.61 -13.25 4.67
C ALA A 368 -16.76 -12.74 6.11
N ILE A 369 -17.66 -11.77 6.38
CA ILE A 369 -18.02 -11.32 7.74
C ILE A 369 -18.47 -12.50 8.61
N LEU A 370 -19.25 -13.42 8.03
CA LEU A 370 -19.72 -14.64 8.72
C LEU A 370 -18.58 -15.63 9.06
N ARG A 371 -17.38 -15.46 8.50
CA ARG A 371 -16.18 -16.26 8.81
C ARG A 371 -15.25 -15.54 9.78
N LYS A 372 -15.07 -14.24 9.59
CA LYS A 372 -14.32 -13.39 10.49
C LYS A 372 -14.95 -11.99 10.46
N PRO A 373 -15.63 -11.55 11.53
CA PRO A 373 -16.30 -10.27 11.53
C PRO A 373 -15.30 -9.12 11.62
N ILE A 374 -15.70 -7.97 11.05
CA ILE A 374 -15.15 -6.66 11.38
C ILE A 374 -16.08 -5.96 12.39
N ASP A 375 -15.56 -4.99 13.12
CA ASP A 375 -16.31 -4.31 14.19
C ASP A 375 -17.20 -3.18 13.71
N ARG A 376 -16.81 -2.54 12.60
CA ARG A 376 -17.45 -1.32 12.11
C ARG A 376 -17.49 -1.32 10.58
N ILE A 377 -18.50 -0.65 10.02
CA ILE A 377 -18.57 -0.35 8.58
C ILE A 377 -18.82 1.13 8.35
N GLY A 378 -18.37 1.63 7.21
CA GLY A 378 -18.62 3.00 6.79
C GLY A 378 -18.42 3.18 5.30
N TYR A 379 -18.66 4.41 4.84
CA TYR A 379 -18.42 4.85 3.47
C TYR A 379 -17.58 6.13 3.48
N GLY A 380 -16.94 6.44 2.35
CA GLY A 380 -16.15 7.65 2.18
C GLY A 380 -16.41 8.31 0.83
N GLY A 381 -15.94 9.53 0.67
CA GLY A 381 -16.12 10.36 -0.52
C GLY A 381 -17.11 11.51 -0.27
N TYR A 382 -17.68 12.05 -1.34
CA TYR A 382 -18.59 13.18 -1.27
C TYR A 382 -20.02 12.72 -0.99
N LEU A 383 -20.46 12.80 0.28
CA LEU A 383 -21.85 12.49 0.64
C LEU A 383 -22.86 13.28 -0.20
N LYS A 384 -22.54 14.53 -0.56
CA LYS A 384 -23.39 15.37 -1.42
C LYS A 384 -23.70 14.69 -2.77
N LEU A 385 -22.75 13.96 -3.34
CA LEU A 385 -22.92 13.25 -4.60
C LEU A 385 -23.80 12.01 -4.44
N ALA A 386 -23.61 11.25 -3.37
CA ALA A 386 -24.43 10.07 -3.08
C ALA A 386 -25.91 10.43 -2.81
N LEU A 387 -26.18 11.61 -2.26
CA LEU A 387 -27.55 12.08 -1.98
C LEU A 387 -28.41 12.28 -3.23
N ASP A 388 -27.79 12.44 -4.41
CA ASP A 388 -28.52 12.56 -5.67
C ASP A 388 -29.05 11.19 -6.17
N PHE A 389 -28.73 10.09 -5.46
CA PHE A 389 -29.15 8.71 -5.76
C PHE A 389 -29.98 8.13 -4.60
N PRO A 390 -31.29 8.43 -4.49
CA PRO A 390 -32.11 8.03 -3.34
C PRO A 390 -32.21 6.51 -3.15
N GLU A 391 -32.29 5.73 -4.24
CA GLU A 391 -32.29 4.26 -4.17
C GLU A 391 -31.01 3.70 -3.55
N PHE A 392 -29.88 4.37 -3.78
CA PHE A 392 -28.61 4.02 -3.14
C PHE A 392 -28.66 4.31 -1.64
N ILE A 393 -29.12 5.50 -1.25
CA ILE A 393 -29.24 5.88 0.17
C ILE A 393 -30.12 4.89 0.95
N ASP A 394 -31.25 4.49 0.38
CA ASP A 394 -32.16 3.50 0.96
C ASP A 394 -31.53 2.11 1.04
N TYR A 395 -30.81 1.69 -0.01
CA TYR A 395 -30.09 0.43 0.01
C TYR A 395 -29.02 0.39 1.11
N ILE A 396 -28.24 1.46 1.27
CA ILE A 396 -27.21 1.54 2.32
C ILE A 396 -27.82 1.47 3.72
N LYS A 397 -29.00 2.07 3.93
CA LYS A 397 -29.73 1.87 5.20
C LYS A 397 -29.95 0.38 5.50
N SER A 398 -30.40 -0.39 4.50
CA SER A 398 -30.63 -1.84 4.67
C SER A 398 -29.33 -2.60 4.98
N VAL A 399 -28.21 -2.21 4.36
CA VAL A 399 -26.89 -2.76 4.63
C VAL A 399 -26.45 -2.49 6.07
N CYS A 400 -26.65 -1.26 6.57
CA CYS A 400 -26.32 -0.91 7.95
C CYS A 400 -27.15 -1.71 8.97
N ASP A 401 -28.46 -1.86 8.74
CA ASP A 401 -29.36 -2.64 9.61
C ASP A 401 -28.99 -4.13 9.61
N GLU A 402 -28.69 -4.69 8.44
CA GLU A 402 -28.25 -6.08 8.31
C GLU A 402 -26.89 -6.29 8.97
N PHE A 403 -25.90 -5.42 8.74
CA PHE A 403 -24.58 -5.51 9.38
C PHE A 403 -24.69 -5.54 10.91
N ARG A 404 -25.45 -4.63 11.52
CA ARG A 404 -25.67 -4.62 12.96
C ARG A 404 -26.29 -5.93 13.44
N THR A 405 -27.29 -6.44 12.73
CA THR A 405 -27.91 -7.73 13.05
C THR A 405 -26.90 -8.87 13.00
N LEU A 406 -26.06 -8.94 11.96
CA LEU A 406 -25.02 -9.96 11.83
C LEU A 406 -23.96 -9.83 12.93
N TYR A 407 -23.51 -8.62 13.21
CA TYR A 407 -22.49 -8.34 14.22
C TYR A 407 -22.96 -8.74 15.61
N GLU A 408 -24.17 -8.35 16.04
CA GLU A 408 -24.72 -8.73 17.34
C GLU A 408 -24.86 -10.24 17.52
N ASN A 409 -25.13 -10.98 16.43
CA ASN A 409 -25.23 -12.44 16.49
C ASN A 409 -23.88 -13.17 16.38
N ALA A 410 -22.88 -12.56 15.74
CA ALA A 410 -21.59 -13.21 15.44
C ALA A 410 -20.45 -12.79 16.38
N LYS A 411 -20.52 -11.59 16.99
CA LYS A 411 -19.46 -11.06 17.85
C LYS A 411 -19.17 -12.00 19.01
N GLY A 412 -17.88 -12.31 19.21
CA GLY A 412 -17.43 -13.18 20.30
C GLY A 412 -17.72 -14.67 20.07
N THR A 413 -18.22 -15.06 18.89
CA THR A 413 -18.43 -16.45 18.51
C THR A 413 -17.34 -16.93 17.55
N THR A 414 -17.13 -18.24 17.50
CA THR A 414 -16.27 -18.88 16.49
C THR A 414 -17.17 -19.57 15.47
N PRO A 415 -17.13 -19.18 14.19
CA PRO A 415 -17.94 -19.85 13.17
C PRO A 415 -17.46 -21.28 12.97
N PHE A 416 -18.40 -22.16 12.61
CA PHE A 416 -18.07 -23.53 12.28
C PHE A 416 -17.21 -23.59 11.01
N CYS A 417 -16.07 -24.28 11.12
CA CYS A 417 -15.19 -24.63 10.01
C CYS A 417 -15.08 -26.16 9.93
N PHE A 418 -15.39 -26.73 8.76
CA PHE A 418 -15.38 -28.19 8.59
C PHE A 418 -13.96 -28.76 8.42
N LYS A 419 -13.05 -27.95 7.85
CA LYS A 419 -11.67 -28.32 7.50
C LYS A 419 -10.73 -27.13 7.62
N THR A 420 -9.45 -27.43 7.84
CA THR A 420 -8.36 -26.47 7.73
C THR A 420 -7.78 -26.51 6.31
N VAL A 421 -7.74 -25.36 5.64
CA VAL A 421 -7.19 -25.19 4.30
C VAL A 421 -6.00 -24.25 4.37
N ALA A 422 -4.84 -24.65 3.86
CA ALA A 422 -3.67 -23.80 3.80
C ALA A 422 -3.36 -23.40 2.35
N VAL A 423 -3.16 -22.11 2.12
CA VAL A 423 -2.61 -21.57 0.86
C VAL A 423 -1.09 -21.48 1.01
N LEU A 424 -0.36 -22.25 0.22
CA LEU A 424 1.11 -22.30 0.20
C LEU A 424 1.66 -21.46 -0.96
N ASN A 425 2.58 -20.54 -0.64
CA ASN A 425 3.35 -19.74 -1.60
C ASN A 425 4.67 -19.23 -0.96
N CYS A 426 5.47 -18.41 -1.64
CA CYS A 426 6.73 -17.87 -1.08
C CYS A 426 6.54 -16.82 0.02
N TRP A 427 5.34 -16.26 0.19
CA TRP A 427 5.06 -15.15 1.09
C TRP A 427 4.41 -15.57 2.41
N GLY A 428 3.59 -16.63 2.38
CA GLY A 428 2.81 -17.11 3.50
C GLY A 428 1.98 -16.01 4.17
N ARG A 429 2.07 -15.94 5.50
CA ARG A 429 1.27 -15.04 6.34
C ARG A 429 1.42 -13.55 5.96
N SER A 430 2.59 -13.13 5.48
CA SER A 430 2.86 -11.72 5.11
C SER A 430 1.95 -11.18 3.99
N ARG A 431 1.34 -12.05 3.18
CA ARG A 431 0.43 -11.70 2.09
C ARG A 431 -0.94 -12.38 2.25
N SER A 432 -1.35 -12.66 3.49
CA SER A 432 -2.66 -13.24 3.78
C SER A 432 -3.76 -12.43 3.10
N TRP A 433 -4.67 -13.12 2.41
CA TRP A 433 -5.81 -12.56 1.66
C TRP A 433 -5.52 -11.65 0.47
N GLY A 434 -4.29 -11.17 0.30
CA GLY A 434 -3.87 -10.39 -0.86
C GLY A 434 -2.98 -11.13 -1.84
N ALA A 435 -2.89 -12.46 -1.76
CA ALA A 435 -2.23 -13.26 -2.78
C ALA A 435 -2.86 -13.00 -4.17
N HIS A 436 -2.01 -12.84 -5.19
CA HIS A 436 -2.37 -12.48 -6.56
C HIS A 436 -2.83 -11.03 -6.76
N MET A 437 -2.70 -10.17 -5.76
CA MET A 437 -3.10 -8.78 -5.85
C MET A 437 -1.99 -7.93 -6.48
N VAL A 438 -2.34 -7.23 -7.57
CA VAL A 438 -1.49 -6.19 -8.18
C VAL A 438 -2.03 -4.83 -7.79
N HIS A 439 -3.27 -4.56 -8.19
CA HIS A 439 -4.05 -3.41 -7.74
C HIS A 439 -5.10 -3.86 -6.72
N HIS A 440 -5.33 -3.05 -5.68
CA HIS A 440 -6.32 -3.36 -4.65
C HIS A 440 -7.72 -3.54 -5.25
N ALA A 441 -8.39 -4.65 -4.90
CA ALA A 441 -9.75 -5.01 -5.30
C ALA A 441 -10.04 -5.11 -6.81
N LEU A 442 -9.04 -5.01 -7.68
CA LEU A 442 -9.23 -5.09 -9.13
C LEU A 442 -8.64 -6.39 -9.68
N TYR A 443 -9.51 -7.17 -10.33
CA TYR A 443 -9.09 -8.35 -11.08
C TYR A 443 -8.64 -7.95 -12.49
N GLN A 444 -7.53 -8.54 -12.93
CA GLN A 444 -7.03 -8.46 -14.29
C GLN A 444 -7.22 -9.80 -14.99
N LYS A 445 -7.22 -9.79 -16.34
CA LYS A 445 -7.28 -11.01 -17.15
C LYS A 445 -6.21 -12.04 -16.75
N GLN A 446 -5.06 -11.57 -16.27
CA GLN A 446 -3.89 -12.38 -15.93
C GLN A 446 -4.03 -13.08 -14.57
N ASN A 447 -4.78 -12.53 -13.62
CA ASN A 447 -4.82 -13.06 -12.24
C ASN A 447 -6.19 -13.54 -11.77
N TYR A 448 -7.30 -13.20 -12.46
CA TYR A 448 -8.64 -13.50 -11.95
C TYR A 448 -8.88 -15.01 -11.71
N SER A 449 -8.26 -15.89 -12.50
CA SER A 449 -8.34 -17.34 -12.33
C SER A 449 -7.75 -17.82 -11.00
N TYR A 450 -6.77 -17.10 -10.45
CA TYR A 450 -6.09 -17.44 -9.20
C TYR A 450 -6.66 -16.66 -8.01
N ALA A 451 -6.84 -15.35 -8.18
CA ALA A 451 -7.48 -14.49 -7.19
C ALA A 451 -8.91 -14.96 -6.86
N GLY A 452 -9.62 -15.56 -7.83
CA GLY A 452 -10.92 -16.18 -7.63
C GLY A 452 -10.90 -17.35 -6.63
N VAL A 453 -9.79 -18.06 -6.47
CA VAL A 453 -9.63 -19.10 -5.44
C VAL A 453 -9.57 -18.46 -4.06
N ILE A 454 -8.80 -17.39 -3.90
CA ILE A 454 -8.69 -16.64 -2.63
C ILE A 454 -10.05 -16.01 -2.26
N GLU A 455 -10.75 -15.44 -3.24
CA GLU A 455 -12.11 -14.92 -3.06
C GLU A 455 -13.10 -16.05 -2.69
N ALA A 456 -13.01 -17.22 -3.32
CA ALA A 456 -13.85 -18.35 -2.96
C ALA A 456 -13.59 -18.81 -1.51
N LEU A 457 -12.35 -18.80 -1.04
CA LEU A 457 -12.00 -19.15 0.34
C LEU A 457 -12.50 -18.14 1.38
N SER A 458 -12.58 -16.84 1.04
CA SER A 458 -12.82 -15.76 2.01
C SER A 458 -14.11 -15.91 2.83
N GLY A 459 -15.16 -16.48 2.23
CA GLY A 459 -16.46 -16.77 2.85
C GLY A 459 -16.83 -18.25 2.92
N ALA A 460 -15.91 -19.16 2.59
CA ALA A 460 -16.14 -20.60 2.69
C ALA A 460 -16.04 -21.09 4.16
N PRO A 461 -16.71 -22.18 4.56
CA PRO A 461 -16.69 -22.72 5.93
C PRO A 461 -15.38 -23.49 6.23
N PHE A 462 -14.25 -22.85 5.99
CA PHE A 462 -12.90 -23.38 6.21
C PHE A 462 -12.11 -22.48 7.16
N ASP A 463 -11.27 -23.11 7.98
CA ASP A 463 -10.19 -22.40 8.68
C ASP A 463 -9.05 -22.20 7.69
N VAL A 464 -8.90 -20.99 7.17
CA VAL A 464 -7.97 -20.69 6.08
C VAL A 464 -6.68 -20.11 6.65
N LYS A 465 -5.55 -20.74 6.31
CA LYS A 465 -4.21 -20.33 6.69
C LYS A 465 -3.38 -19.97 5.46
N PHE A 466 -2.42 -19.07 5.62
CA PHE A 466 -1.43 -18.76 4.59
C PHE A 466 -0.06 -19.15 5.15
N ILE A 467 0.62 -20.07 4.46
CA ILE A 467 1.93 -20.59 4.89
C ILE A 467 2.94 -20.44 3.77
N SER A 468 4.21 -20.40 4.13
CA SER A 468 5.32 -20.29 3.20
C SER A 468 6.16 -21.56 3.08
N PHE A 469 6.93 -21.67 2.01
CA PHE A 469 7.97 -22.69 1.89
C PHE A 469 8.99 -22.58 3.03
N ASP A 470 9.33 -21.36 3.46
CA ASP A 470 10.21 -21.12 4.61
C ASP A 470 9.60 -21.64 5.92
N ASP A 471 8.28 -21.50 6.10
CA ASP A 471 7.58 -22.05 7.27
C ASP A 471 7.71 -23.58 7.32
N ILE A 472 7.54 -24.28 6.17
CA ILE A 472 7.68 -25.74 6.08
C ILE A 472 9.12 -26.18 6.33
N LYS A 473 10.11 -25.47 5.76
CA LYS A 473 11.53 -25.77 5.98
C LYS A 473 11.93 -25.60 7.44
N LYS A 474 11.35 -24.60 8.12
CA LYS A 474 11.59 -24.34 9.54
C LYS A 474 10.92 -25.37 10.43
N ASP A 475 9.68 -25.76 10.13
CA ASP A 475 8.91 -26.72 10.91
C ASP A 475 7.89 -27.46 10.04
N LYS A 476 8.19 -28.72 9.72
CA LYS A 476 7.30 -29.56 8.90
C LYS A 476 5.99 -29.92 9.61
N SER A 477 5.95 -29.87 10.95
CA SER A 477 4.76 -30.27 11.73
C SER A 477 3.59 -29.32 11.54
N ILE A 478 3.80 -28.13 10.94
CA ILE A 478 2.71 -27.23 10.57
C ILE A 478 1.72 -27.88 9.60
N LEU A 479 2.15 -28.90 8.85
CA LEU A 479 1.33 -29.66 7.90
C LEU A 479 0.40 -30.67 8.60
N ASP A 480 0.71 -31.11 9.82
CA ASP A 480 -0.02 -32.19 10.51
C ASP A 480 -1.49 -31.85 10.78
N ASN A 481 -1.81 -30.55 10.88
CA ASN A 481 -3.16 -30.04 11.17
C ASN A 481 -3.82 -29.35 9.96
N ILE A 482 -3.32 -29.59 8.75
CA ILE A 482 -3.87 -29.06 7.49
C ILE A 482 -4.56 -30.21 6.75
N ASP A 483 -5.85 -30.07 6.48
CA ASP A 483 -6.60 -31.08 5.71
C ASP A 483 -6.39 -30.95 4.20
N VAL A 484 -6.22 -29.71 3.71
CA VAL A 484 -6.04 -29.41 2.28
C VAL A 484 -4.98 -28.33 2.11
N LEU A 485 -4.01 -28.62 1.25
CA LEU A 485 -3.00 -27.66 0.81
C LEU A 485 -3.37 -27.15 -0.60
N ILE A 486 -3.35 -25.84 -0.79
CA ILE A 486 -3.60 -25.18 -2.08
C ILE A 486 -2.33 -24.42 -2.48
N ASN A 487 -1.74 -24.81 -3.61
CA ASN A 487 -0.70 -24.07 -4.30
C ASN A 487 -1.23 -23.73 -5.68
N VAL A 488 -1.34 -22.44 -6.01
CA VAL A 488 -2.07 -21.97 -7.20
C VAL A 488 -1.41 -20.72 -7.77
N GLY A 489 -1.24 -20.67 -9.08
CA GLY A 489 -0.61 -19.57 -9.81
C GLY A 489 0.06 -20.05 -11.10
N ASP A 490 0.71 -19.15 -11.82
CA ASP A 490 1.58 -19.50 -12.95
C ASP A 490 2.89 -20.14 -12.45
N ALA A 491 3.50 -20.98 -13.29
CA ALA A 491 4.83 -21.54 -13.05
C ALA A 491 5.87 -20.41 -12.85
N ASP A 492 6.89 -20.70 -12.03
CA ASP A 492 8.00 -19.78 -11.72
C ASP A 492 7.57 -18.43 -11.14
N THR A 493 6.46 -18.41 -10.40
CA THR A 493 6.02 -17.25 -9.62
C THR A 493 6.13 -17.51 -8.13
N ALA A 494 6.16 -16.45 -7.34
CA ALA A 494 6.10 -16.56 -5.88
C ALA A 494 4.85 -17.30 -5.38
N HIS A 495 3.78 -17.37 -6.18
CA HIS A 495 2.55 -18.05 -5.78
C HIS A 495 2.62 -19.57 -5.95
N THR A 496 3.45 -20.06 -6.88
CA THR A 496 3.68 -21.50 -7.08
C THR A 496 4.96 -21.98 -6.42
N GLY A 497 6.03 -21.19 -6.39
CA GLY A 497 7.27 -21.49 -5.66
C GLY A 497 8.51 -21.69 -6.54
N GLY A 498 8.35 -21.97 -7.85
CA GLY A 498 9.48 -22.19 -8.77
C GLY A 498 10.47 -23.22 -8.24
N GLU A 499 11.74 -22.79 -8.07
CA GLU A 499 12.84 -23.66 -7.61
C GLU A 499 12.65 -24.24 -6.20
N GLU A 500 11.73 -23.71 -5.38
CA GLU A 500 11.40 -24.28 -4.07
C GLU A 500 11.00 -25.75 -4.16
N TRP A 501 10.38 -26.19 -5.27
CA TRP A 501 9.99 -27.57 -5.50
C TRP A 501 11.14 -28.51 -5.87
N THR A 502 12.36 -27.99 -6.06
CA THR A 502 13.56 -28.81 -6.28
C THR A 502 14.24 -29.23 -4.98
N ASP A 503 13.87 -28.59 -3.87
CA ASP A 503 14.37 -28.93 -2.54
C ASP A 503 13.64 -30.19 -2.03
N PRO A 504 14.33 -31.33 -1.82
CA PRO A 504 13.69 -32.57 -1.37
C PRO A 504 13.10 -32.50 0.05
N VAL A 505 13.35 -31.40 0.78
CA VAL A 505 12.71 -31.12 2.08
C VAL A 505 11.24 -30.75 1.90
N ILE A 506 10.91 -30.04 0.81
CA ILE A 506 9.55 -29.64 0.39
C ILE A 506 8.86 -30.83 -0.28
#